data_AF-A0A077NU33-F1
#
_entry.id   AF-A0A077NU33-F1
#
_cell.length_a   1.000
_cell.length_b   1.000
_cell.length_c   1.000
_cell.angle_alpha   90.00
_cell.angle_beta   90.00
_cell.angle_gamma   90.00
#
_symmetry.space_group_name_H-M   'P 1'
#
loop_
_entity.id
_entity.type
_entity.pdbx_description
1 polymer ?
#
loop_
_entity_poly.entity_id
_entity_poly.type
_entity_poly.pdbx_seq_one_letter_code
_entity_poly.pdbx_strand_id
1 'polypeptide(L)'
;MTARPDPATAISATSMQDHSKIALVMGSKSDWATMQYAADILTSLDIPFHVEIVSAHRTPDKLFHFAEQAKENGYDVIIAGAGGAAHLPGMLAAKTLVPVFGVPVQSATLSGVDSLYSIVQMPTGIPVGTLAIGKAGAANAALLAAQVLALHDDVLFQRLSDWRSAQTQDVLNNPDPREDA
;
A
#
# COMPACT_ATOMS: atom_id res chain seq x y z
N MET A 1 9.41 59.96 -7.44
CA MET A 1 9.91 58.84 -8.27
C MET A 1 9.96 57.61 -7.37
N THR A 2 8.82 56.95 -7.17
CA THR A 2 8.71 55.73 -6.36
C THR A 2 8.58 54.56 -7.32
N ALA A 3 9.62 53.75 -7.43
CA ALA A 3 9.66 52.58 -8.30
C ALA A 3 8.58 51.58 -7.88
N ARG A 4 7.82 51.07 -8.86
CA ARG A 4 6.92 49.94 -8.68
C ARG A 4 7.78 48.68 -8.46
N PRO A 5 7.43 47.80 -7.52
CA PRO A 5 8.12 46.52 -7.41
C PRO A 5 7.83 45.65 -8.65
N ASP A 6 8.87 44.97 -9.11
CA ASP A 6 8.87 44.07 -10.27
C ASP A 6 7.88 42.90 -10.07
N PRO A 7 7.08 42.51 -11.08
CA PRO A 7 6.12 41.40 -10.98
C PRO A 7 6.78 40.00 -11.03
N ALA A 8 8.11 39.91 -10.97
CA ALA A 8 8.87 38.68 -11.20
C ALA A 8 9.26 37.91 -9.92
N THR A 9 8.76 38.30 -8.74
CA THR A 9 9.11 37.64 -7.47
C THR A 9 7.90 37.15 -6.69
N ALA A 10 6.83 36.74 -7.39
CA ALA A 10 5.86 35.82 -6.81
C ALA A 10 6.38 34.40 -7.05
N ILE A 11 7.24 33.92 -6.15
CA ILE A 11 7.52 32.50 -6.01
C ILE A 11 6.15 31.86 -5.73
N SER A 12 5.60 31.23 -6.76
CA SER A 12 4.44 30.36 -6.63
C SER A 12 4.84 29.28 -5.65
N ALA A 13 4.40 29.42 -4.40
CA ALA A 13 4.29 28.32 -3.46
C ALA A 13 3.31 27.34 -4.10
N THR A 14 3.84 26.50 -4.99
CA THR A 14 3.10 25.38 -5.56
C THR A 14 2.62 24.59 -4.36
N SER A 15 1.31 24.58 -4.19
CA SER A 15 0.58 23.77 -3.21
C SER A 15 1.30 22.44 -3.05
N MET A 16 1.63 22.07 -1.81
CA MET A 16 1.89 20.66 -1.47
C MET A 16 0.61 19.91 -1.83
N GLN A 17 0.48 19.52 -3.10
CA GLN A 17 -0.59 18.64 -3.53
C GLN A 17 -0.32 17.34 -2.81
N ASP A 18 -1.29 16.98 -1.99
CA ASP A 18 -1.36 15.76 -1.20
C ASP A 18 -1.47 14.56 -2.16
N HIS A 19 -0.40 14.33 -2.92
CA HIS A 19 -0.33 13.28 -3.90
C HIS A 19 -0.31 11.97 -3.14
N SER A 20 -1.29 11.12 -3.43
CA SER A 20 -1.38 9.77 -2.88
C SER A 20 -0.05 9.04 -3.09
N LYS A 21 0.67 8.77 -2.00
CA LYS A 21 1.99 8.12 -2.04
C LYS A 21 1.90 6.62 -2.24
N ILE A 22 0.75 6.06 -1.88
CA ILE A 22 0.47 4.64 -1.96
C ILE A 22 -0.71 4.41 -2.89
N ALA A 23 -0.56 3.46 -3.80
CA ALA A 23 -1.70 2.91 -4.53
C ALA A 23 -2.11 1.56 -3.93
N LEU A 24 -3.37 1.46 -3.52
CA LEU A 24 -4.01 0.25 -3.02
C LEU A 24 -4.89 -0.36 -4.11
N VAL A 25 -4.38 -1.39 -4.78
CA VAL A 25 -5.06 -2.01 -5.93
C VAL A 25 -5.48 -3.45 -5.65
N MET A 26 -6.56 -3.88 -6.28
CA MET A 26 -7.08 -5.24 -6.11
C MET A 26 -7.78 -5.79 -7.35
N GLY A 27 -7.79 -7.11 -7.49
CA GLY A 27 -8.30 -7.79 -8.68
C GLY A 27 -9.81 -7.73 -8.87
N SER A 28 -10.57 -7.51 -7.79
CA SER A 28 -12.03 -7.54 -7.76
C SER A 28 -12.62 -6.72 -6.63
N LYS A 29 -13.92 -6.40 -6.71
CA LYS A 29 -14.65 -5.75 -5.62
C LYS A 29 -14.72 -6.63 -4.35
N SER A 30 -14.78 -7.96 -4.50
CA SER A 30 -14.81 -8.88 -3.35
C SER A 30 -13.52 -8.87 -2.54
N ASP A 31 -12.38 -8.57 -3.17
CA ASP A 31 -11.09 -8.46 -2.46
C ASP A 31 -11.08 -7.30 -1.46
N TRP A 32 -11.96 -6.30 -1.63
CA TRP A 32 -12.09 -5.17 -0.70
C TRP A 32 -12.33 -5.62 0.74
N ALA A 33 -13.04 -6.73 0.95
CA ALA A 33 -13.25 -7.27 2.29
C ALA A 33 -11.94 -7.58 3.04
N THR A 34 -10.88 -7.91 2.29
CA THR A 34 -9.51 -8.09 2.81
C THR A 34 -8.71 -6.78 2.73
N MET A 35 -8.76 -6.08 1.60
CA MET A 35 -7.88 -4.93 1.36
C MET A 35 -8.27 -3.67 2.14
N GLN A 36 -9.51 -3.57 2.64
CA GLN A 36 -9.92 -2.47 3.52
C GLN A 36 -9.04 -2.37 4.78
N TYR A 37 -8.50 -3.49 5.28
CA TYR A 37 -7.58 -3.48 6.42
C TYR A 37 -6.26 -2.77 6.12
N ALA A 38 -5.84 -2.70 4.85
CA ALA A 38 -4.73 -1.83 4.45
C ALA A 38 -5.17 -0.36 4.50
N ALA A 39 -6.34 -0.04 3.93
CA ALA A 39 -6.90 1.31 3.93
C ALA A 39 -7.05 1.87 5.36
N ASP A 40 -7.59 1.07 6.29
CA ASP A 40 -7.79 1.47 7.69
C ASP A 40 -6.47 1.86 8.38
N ILE A 41 -5.40 1.10 8.13
CA ILE A 41 -4.05 1.42 8.64
C ILE A 41 -3.52 2.71 8.02
N LEU A 42 -3.63 2.86 6.70
CA LEU A 42 -3.15 4.06 6.01
C LEU A 42 -3.89 5.32 6.49
N THR A 43 -5.21 5.22 6.67
CA THR A 43 -6.02 6.30 7.27
C THR A 43 -5.61 6.59 8.70
N SER A 44 -5.39 5.56 9.53
CA SER A 44 -4.98 5.75 10.93
C SER A 44 -3.61 6.41 11.08
N LEU A 45 -2.72 6.23 10.09
CA LEU A 45 -1.40 6.84 10.04
C LEU A 45 -1.37 8.17 9.27
N ASP A 46 -2.54 8.66 8.84
CA ASP A 46 -2.67 9.90 8.05
C ASP A 46 -1.76 9.89 6.82
N ILE A 47 -1.85 8.82 6.03
CA ILE A 47 -1.11 8.66 4.77
C ILE A 47 -2.13 8.75 3.63
N PRO A 48 -1.97 9.66 2.66
CA PRO A 48 -2.84 9.74 1.50
C PRO A 48 -2.63 8.52 0.58
N PHE A 49 -3.72 7.89 0.15
CA PHE A 49 -3.67 6.73 -0.74
C PHE A 49 -4.78 6.73 -1.79
N HIS A 50 -4.48 6.12 -2.94
CA HIS A 50 -5.43 5.86 -4.01
C HIS A 50 -5.96 4.43 -3.90
N VAL A 51 -7.24 4.20 -4.24
CA VAL A 51 -7.85 2.86 -4.25
C VAL A 51 -8.45 2.57 -5.61
N GLU A 52 -8.12 1.40 -6.19
CA GLU A 52 -8.65 1.04 -7.49
C GLU A 52 -8.78 -0.47 -7.72
N ILE A 53 -9.81 -0.88 -8.48
CA ILE A 53 -9.92 -2.25 -8.99
C ILE A 53 -9.16 -2.35 -10.33
N VAL A 54 -8.16 -3.22 -10.36
CA VAL A 54 -7.31 -3.52 -11.52
C VAL A 54 -7.21 -5.04 -11.63
N SER A 55 -7.92 -5.65 -12.58
CA SER A 55 -7.94 -7.10 -12.75
C SER A 55 -6.90 -7.55 -13.76
N ALA A 56 -5.92 -8.35 -13.33
CA ALA A 56 -4.88 -8.88 -14.21
C ALA A 56 -5.44 -9.67 -15.40
N HIS A 57 -6.51 -10.43 -15.18
CA HIS A 57 -7.09 -11.30 -16.22
C HIS A 57 -8.20 -10.65 -17.04
N ARG A 58 -8.94 -9.70 -16.45
CA ARG A 58 -10.12 -9.08 -17.11
C ARG A 58 -9.81 -7.71 -17.71
N THR A 59 -8.81 -7.02 -17.19
CA THR A 59 -8.39 -5.68 -17.65
C THR A 59 -6.86 -5.61 -17.76
N PRO A 60 -6.20 -6.50 -18.54
CA PRO A 60 -4.74 -6.56 -18.62
C PRO A 60 -4.11 -5.26 -19.14
N ASP A 61 -4.72 -4.61 -20.14
CA ASP A 61 -4.19 -3.35 -20.69
C ASP A 61 -4.24 -2.22 -19.65
N LYS A 62 -5.31 -2.18 -18.84
CA LYS A 62 -5.43 -1.26 -17.71
C LYS A 62 -4.33 -1.52 -16.68
N LEU A 63 -4.02 -2.78 -16.38
CA LEU A 63 -2.93 -3.14 -15.46
C LEU A 63 -1.59 -2.60 -15.98
N PHE A 64 -1.31 -2.82 -17.26
CA PHE A 64 -0.05 -2.40 -17.87
C PHE A 64 0.07 -0.88 -17.84
N HIS A 65 -0.97 -0.19 -18.29
CA HIS A 65 -1.03 1.27 -18.25
C HIS A 65 -0.86 1.82 -16.83
N PHE A 66 -1.56 1.25 -15.85
CA PHE A 66 -1.45 1.64 -14.45
C PHE A 66 -0.01 1.53 -13.93
N ALA A 67 0.65 0.39 -14.17
CA ALA A 67 2.01 0.14 -13.70
C ALA A 67 3.05 1.04 -14.40
N GLU A 68 2.93 1.20 -15.72
CA GLU A 68 3.83 2.05 -16.52
C GLU A 68 3.76 3.51 -16.07
N GLN A 69 2.56 3.99 -15.70
CA GLN A 69 2.34 5.36 -15.23
C GLN A 69 2.55 5.54 -13.73
N ALA A 70 2.84 4.48 -12.97
CA ALA A 70 2.81 4.54 -11.51
C ALA A 70 3.80 5.57 -10.92
N LYS A 71 5.02 5.63 -11.47
CA LYS A 71 6.03 6.59 -11.01
C LYS A 71 5.67 8.03 -11.39
N GLU A 72 5.14 8.23 -12.60
CA GLU A 72 4.73 9.53 -13.12
C GLU A 72 3.53 10.10 -12.34
N ASN A 73 2.64 9.22 -11.87
CA ASN A 73 1.53 9.54 -10.98
C ASN A 73 1.96 9.81 -9.52
N GLY A 74 3.26 9.68 -9.21
CA GLY A 74 3.81 10.02 -7.90
C GLY A 74 3.70 8.92 -6.85
N TYR A 75 3.37 7.68 -7.22
CA TYR A 75 3.34 6.57 -6.29
C TYR A 75 4.76 6.16 -5.89
N ASP A 76 4.97 6.03 -4.58
CA ASP A 76 6.21 5.55 -3.98
C ASP A 76 6.11 4.06 -3.59
N VAL A 77 4.89 3.54 -3.36
CA VAL A 77 4.63 2.11 -3.12
C VAL A 77 3.28 1.70 -3.74
N ILE A 78 3.19 0.46 -4.25
CA ILE A 78 1.94 -0.18 -4.65
C ILE A 78 1.65 -1.35 -3.71
N ILE A 79 0.44 -1.40 -3.14
CA ILE A 79 -0.09 -2.54 -2.40
C ILE A 79 -1.12 -3.23 -3.30
N ALA A 80 -0.90 -4.51 -3.62
CA ALA A 80 -1.70 -5.27 -4.57
C ALA A 80 -2.30 -6.54 -3.96
N GLY A 81 -3.63 -6.63 -3.92
CA GLY A 81 -4.36 -7.80 -3.41
C GLY A 81 -4.97 -8.67 -4.51
N ALA A 82 -4.75 -9.99 -4.45
CA ALA A 82 -5.40 -10.95 -5.34
C ALA A 82 -5.48 -12.36 -4.72
N GLY A 83 -6.48 -13.14 -5.13
CA GLY A 83 -6.70 -14.53 -4.70
C GLY A 83 -6.69 -15.53 -5.85
N GLY A 84 -6.53 -16.82 -5.53
CA GLY A 84 -6.44 -17.92 -6.49
C GLY A 84 -5.15 -17.87 -7.31
N ALA A 85 -5.27 -17.86 -8.64
CA ALA A 85 -4.17 -17.58 -9.57
C ALA A 85 -3.81 -16.08 -9.54
N ALA A 86 -3.21 -15.63 -8.44
CA ALA A 86 -3.10 -14.24 -8.03
C ALA A 86 -1.98 -13.48 -8.78
N HIS A 87 -2.17 -13.22 -10.08
CA HIS A 87 -1.13 -12.62 -10.94
C HIS A 87 -0.99 -11.10 -10.83
N LEU A 88 -1.92 -10.40 -10.17
CA LEU A 88 -1.92 -8.93 -10.12
C LEU A 88 -0.59 -8.35 -9.60
N PRO A 89 -0.05 -8.77 -8.43
CA PRO A 89 1.17 -8.17 -7.90
C PRO A 89 2.38 -8.40 -8.80
N GLY A 90 2.57 -9.63 -9.29
CA GLY A 90 3.70 -9.97 -10.16
C GLY A 90 3.68 -9.23 -11.49
N MET A 91 2.50 -9.09 -12.11
CA MET A 91 2.37 -8.38 -13.38
C MET A 91 2.53 -6.86 -13.25
N LEU A 92 2.13 -6.27 -12.10
CA LEU A 92 2.44 -4.87 -11.80
C LEU A 92 3.96 -4.68 -11.68
N ALA A 93 4.62 -5.52 -10.87
CA ALA A 93 6.07 -5.45 -10.66
C ALA A 93 6.87 -5.66 -11.97
N ALA A 94 6.35 -6.44 -12.92
CA ALA A 94 6.97 -6.63 -14.22
C ALA A 94 6.97 -5.37 -15.10
N LYS A 95 6.16 -4.36 -14.75
CA LYS A 95 5.90 -3.17 -15.57
C LYS A 95 6.26 -1.86 -14.88
N THR A 96 6.79 -1.91 -13.65
CA THR A 96 7.20 -0.72 -12.90
C THR A 96 8.39 -0.99 -11.98
N LEU A 97 9.16 0.06 -11.69
CA LEU A 97 10.21 0.02 -10.66
C LEU A 97 9.71 0.49 -9.29
N VAL A 98 8.47 0.99 -9.20
CA VAL A 98 7.83 1.30 -7.92
C VAL A 98 7.69 -0.01 -7.12
N PRO A 99 8.14 -0.06 -5.85
CA PRO A 99 8.00 -1.24 -5.01
C PRO A 99 6.56 -1.77 -4.96
N VAL A 100 6.39 -3.08 -5.18
CA VAL A 100 5.10 -3.75 -5.12
C VAL A 100 5.05 -4.69 -3.92
N PHE A 101 4.05 -4.49 -3.06
CA PHE A 101 3.74 -5.35 -1.92
C PHE A 101 2.48 -6.17 -2.19
N GLY A 102 2.65 -7.49 -2.26
CA GLY A 102 1.60 -8.44 -2.59
C GLY A 102 0.88 -8.96 -1.36
N VAL A 103 -0.45 -8.92 -1.38
CA VAL A 103 -1.33 -9.48 -0.34
C VAL A 103 -2.07 -10.69 -0.93
N PRO A 104 -1.74 -11.92 -0.50
CA PRO A 104 -2.51 -13.10 -0.87
C PRO A 104 -3.90 -13.06 -0.25
N VAL A 105 -4.94 -12.88 -1.07
CA VAL A 105 -6.34 -12.94 -0.59
C VAL A 105 -6.72 -14.41 -0.40
N GLN A 106 -7.37 -14.73 0.73
CA GLN A 106 -7.75 -16.10 1.05
C GLN A 106 -8.74 -16.66 0.01
N SER A 107 -8.35 -17.72 -0.69
CA SER A 107 -9.23 -18.47 -1.59
C SER A 107 -10.12 -19.44 -0.81
N ALA A 108 -11.29 -19.76 -1.35
CA ALA A 108 -12.27 -20.61 -0.67
C ALA A 108 -11.78 -22.05 -0.47
N THR A 109 -11.17 -22.68 -1.49
CA THR A 109 -10.83 -24.10 -1.47
C THR A 109 -9.45 -24.37 -0.86
N LEU A 110 -8.46 -23.54 -1.17
CA LEU A 110 -7.06 -23.76 -0.78
C LEU A 110 -6.61 -22.81 0.33
N SER A 111 -7.54 -22.08 0.96
CA SER A 111 -7.29 -21.17 2.07
C SER A 111 -6.15 -20.18 1.80
N GLY A 112 -6.00 -19.76 0.53
CA GLY A 112 -4.98 -18.81 0.10
C GLY A 112 -3.58 -19.38 -0.16
N VAL A 113 -3.35 -20.71 -0.06
CA VAL A 113 -2.04 -21.30 -0.42
C VAL A 113 -1.73 -21.10 -1.91
N ASP A 114 -2.74 -21.26 -2.77
CA ASP A 114 -2.67 -20.94 -4.19
C ASP A 114 -2.30 -19.47 -4.44
N SER A 115 -2.91 -18.59 -3.66
CA SER A 115 -2.73 -17.14 -3.74
C SER A 115 -1.33 -16.76 -3.29
N LEU A 116 -0.86 -17.37 -2.20
CA LEU A 116 0.48 -17.17 -1.64
C LEU A 116 1.54 -17.59 -2.66
N TYR A 117 1.46 -18.81 -3.19
CA TYR A 117 2.44 -19.29 -4.16
C TYR A 117 2.40 -18.54 -5.49
N SER A 118 1.22 -18.06 -5.91
CA SER A 118 1.10 -17.23 -7.11
C SER A 118 1.77 -15.86 -6.97
N ILE A 119 2.00 -15.38 -5.74
CA ILE A 119 2.58 -14.06 -5.47
C ILE A 119 4.06 -14.17 -5.04
N VAL A 120 4.39 -15.05 -4.10
CA VAL A 120 5.72 -15.05 -3.45
C VAL A 120 6.82 -15.69 -4.30
N GLN A 121 6.47 -16.62 -5.19
CA GLN A 121 7.44 -17.42 -5.96
C GLN A 121 7.92 -16.71 -7.24
N MET A 122 8.06 -15.38 -7.20
CA MET A 122 8.58 -14.63 -8.33
C MET A 122 10.01 -15.07 -8.66
N PRO A 123 10.35 -15.29 -9.95
CA PRO A 123 11.70 -15.61 -10.35
C PRO A 123 12.64 -14.41 -10.18
N THR A 124 13.95 -14.67 -10.22
CA THR A 124 14.99 -13.63 -10.15
C THR A 124 14.74 -12.52 -11.17
N GLY A 125 14.76 -11.27 -10.70
CA GLY A 125 14.71 -10.06 -11.54
C GLY A 125 13.46 -9.21 -11.34
N ILE A 126 12.32 -9.80 -10.96
CA ILE A 126 11.04 -9.08 -10.81
C ILE A 126 10.47 -9.33 -9.41
N PRO A 127 10.89 -8.57 -8.39
CA PRO A 127 10.54 -8.85 -7.00
C PRO A 127 9.12 -8.40 -6.63
N VAL A 128 8.49 -9.13 -5.71
CA VAL A 128 7.27 -8.71 -4.99
C VAL A 128 7.48 -8.98 -3.50
N GLY A 129 7.34 -7.95 -2.67
CA GLY A 129 7.35 -8.12 -1.21
C GLY A 129 6.03 -8.74 -0.77
N THR A 130 6.00 -10.02 -0.43
CA THR A 130 4.75 -10.73 -0.12
C THR A 130 4.47 -10.74 1.37
N LEU A 131 3.22 -10.49 1.76
CA LEU A 131 2.76 -10.49 3.15
C LEU A 131 1.94 -11.75 3.46
N ALA A 132 1.50 -11.87 4.72
CA ALA A 132 0.65 -12.97 5.17
C ALA A 132 -0.65 -13.07 4.35
N ILE A 133 -1.31 -14.23 4.39
CA ILE A 133 -2.62 -14.42 3.75
C ILE A 133 -3.69 -13.59 4.48
N GLY A 134 -4.57 -12.93 3.72
CA GLY A 134 -5.80 -12.30 4.22
C GLY A 134 -5.58 -10.98 4.96
N LYS A 135 -6.46 -10.68 5.93
CA LYS A 135 -6.54 -9.39 6.64
C LYS A 135 -5.22 -8.96 7.30
N ALA A 136 -4.50 -9.91 7.88
CA ALA A 136 -3.21 -9.64 8.52
C ALA A 136 -2.16 -9.19 7.49
N GLY A 137 -2.19 -9.79 6.30
CA GLY A 137 -1.35 -9.37 5.18
C GLY A 137 -1.65 -7.98 4.68
N ALA A 138 -2.94 -7.64 4.54
CA ALA A 138 -3.37 -6.31 4.11
C ALA A 138 -2.90 -5.22 5.09
N ALA A 139 -3.17 -5.39 6.38
CA ALA A 139 -2.71 -4.45 7.41
C ALA A 139 -1.17 -4.32 7.42
N ASN A 140 -0.45 -5.45 7.34
CA ASN A 140 1.01 -5.44 7.33
C ASN A 140 1.60 -4.86 6.04
N ALA A 141 0.91 -4.96 4.90
CA ALA A 141 1.35 -4.33 3.66
C ALA A 141 1.30 -2.80 3.78
N ALA A 142 0.25 -2.26 4.41
CA ALA A 142 0.15 -0.85 4.73
C ALA A 142 1.23 -0.40 5.73
N LEU A 143 1.48 -1.15 6.80
CA LEU A 143 2.54 -0.85 7.76
C LEU A 143 3.95 -0.93 7.14
N LEU A 144 4.18 -1.85 6.20
CA LEU A 144 5.45 -1.95 5.48
C LEU A 144 5.61 -0.79 4.49
N ALA A 145 4.55 -0.42 3.77
CA ALA A 145 4.56 0.75 2.89
C ALA A 145 4.82 2.04 3.68
N ALA A 146 4.18 2.21 4.84
CA ALA A 146 4.43 3.33 5.73
C ALA A 146 5.89 3.37 6.21
N GLN A 147 6.50 2.22 6.54
CA GLN A 147 7.93 2.16 6.89
C GLN A 147 8.85 2.56 5.74
N VAL A 148 8.51 2.22 4.49
CA VAL A 148 9.28 2.67 3.33
C VAL A 148 9.22 4.19 3.19
N LEU A 149 8.04 4.79 3.33
CA LEU A 149 7.89 6.25 3.26
C LEU A 149 8.61 6.96 4.41
N ALA A 150 8.54 6.40 5.63
CA ALA A 150 9.15 6.94 6.83
C ALA A 150 10.69 7.01 6.78
N LEU A 151 11.34 6.34 5.82
CA LEU A 151 12.79 6.51 5.58
C LEU A 151 13.16 7.96 5.19
N HIS A 152 12.19 8.74 4.70
CA HIS A 152 12.37 10.11 4.26
C HIS A 152 11.34 11.09 4.85
N ASP A 153 10.56 10.64 5.84
CA ASP A 153 9.53 11.44 6.51
C ASP A 153 9.61 11.19 8.02
N ASP A 154 10.32 12.06 8.73
CA ASP A 154 10.51 11.99 10.18
C ASP A 154 9.20 12.11 10.96
N VAL A 155 8.20 12.83 10.40
CA VAL A 155 6.90 12.99 11.04
C VAL A 155 6.12 11.68 10.97
N LEU A 156 6.10 11.03 9.80
CA LEU A 156 5.51 9.70 9.64
C LEU A 156 6.28 8.65 10.47
N PHE A 157 7.61 8.75 10.54
CA PHE A 157 8.42 7.88 11.38
C PHE A 157 7.95 7.96 12.85
N GLN A 158 7.72 9.16 13.38
CA GLN A 158 7.21 9.33 14.73
C GLN A 158 5.81 8.73 14.91
N ARG A 159 4.88 8.98 13.97
CA ARG A 159 3.52 8.38 14.03
C ARG A 159 3.56 6.86 14.05
N LEU A 160 4.44 6.24 13.26
CA LEU A 160 4.65 4.78 13.26
C LEU A 160 5.27 4.27 14.56
N SER A 161 6.21 5.02 15.14
CA SER A 161 6.82 4.69 16.43
C SER A 161 5.75 4.67 17.52
N ASP A 162 4.94 5.73 17.60
CA ASP A 162 3.85 5.86 18.55
C ASP A 162 2.80 4.76 18.36
N TRP A 163 2.47 4.43 17.10
CA TRP A 163 1.58 3.31 16.78
C TRP A 163 2.10 1.99 17.36
N ARG A 164 3.38 1.66 17.16
CA ARG A 164 3.98 0.43 17.71
C ARG A 164 4.03 0.43 19.24
N SER A 165 4.35 1.57 19.85
CA SER A 165 4.33 1.72 21.30
C SER A 165 2.93 1.52 21.87
N ALA A 166 1.88 2.04 21.23
CA ALA A 166 0.50 1.84 21.64
C ALA A 166 0.08 0.37 21.59
N GLN A 167 0.42 -0.36 20.52
CA GLN A 167 0.15 -1.82 20.43
C GLN A 167 0.86 -2.60 21.55
N THR A 168 2.10 -2.21 21.86
CA THR A 168 2.87 -2.83 22.96
C THR A 168 2.20 -2.56 24.29
N GLN A 169 1.80 -1.31 24.53
CA GLN A 169 1.19 -0.89 25.78
C GLN A 169 -0.18 -1.54 25.98
N ASP A 170 -0.96 -1.73 24.91
CA ASP A 170 -2.24 -2.42 24.96
C ASP A 170 -2.08 -3.86 25.49
N VAL A 171 -1.11 -4.62 24.98
CA VAL A 171 -0.83 -5.98 25.51
C VAL A 171 -0.38 -5.94 26.97
N LEU A 172 0.49 -4.99 27.34
CA LEU A 172 0.98 -4.87 28.72
C LEU A 172 -0.12 -4.44 29.70
N ASN A 173 -1.10 -3.65 29.26
CA ASN A 173 -2.24 -3.23 30.06
C ASN A 173 -3.27 -4.33 30.25
N ASN A 174 -3.31 -5.32 29.36
CA ASN A 174 -4.27 -6.43 29.37
C ASN A 174 -3.56 -7.79 29.51
N PRO A 175 -2.80 -8.04 30.60
CA PRO A 175 -1.94 -9.22 30.72
C PRO A 175 -2.70 -10.53 31.01
N ASP A 176 -3.89 -10.45 31.62
CA ASP A 176 -4.75 -11.61 31.87
C ASP A 176 -5.93 -11.60 30.88
N PRO A 177 -5.97 -12.51 29.89
CA PRO A 177 -7.00 -12.51 28.86
C PRO A 177 -8.39 -12.92 29.36
N ARG A 178 -8.56 -13.19 30.66
CA ARG A 178 -9.85 -13.53 31.29
C ARG A 178 -10.53 -12.33 31.93
N GLU A 179 -9.77 -11.28 32.24
CA GLU A 179 -10.30 -10.01 32.71
C GLU A 179 -10.69 -9.23 31.43
N ASP A 180 -11.91 -8.68 31.38
CA ASP A 180 -12.54 -8.04 30.20
C ASP A 180 -13.22 -8.95 29.14
N ALA A 181 -13.58 -10.18 29.50
CA ALA A 181 -14.53 -11.02 28.73
C ALA A 181 -16.01 -10.77 29.09
#